data_AF-A0A0A7M427-F1
#
_entry.id   AF-A0A0A7M427-F1
#
_cell.length_a   1.000
_cell.length_b   1.000
_cell.length_c   1.000
_cell.angle_alpha   90.00
_cell.angle_beta   90.00
_cell.angle_gamma   90.00
#
_symmetry.space_group_name_H-M   'P 1'
#
loop_
_entity.id
_entity.type
_entity.pdbx_description
1 polymer ?
#
loop_
_entity_poly.entity_id
_entity_poly.type
_entity_poly.pdbx_seq_one_letter_code
_entity_poly.pdbx_strand_id
1 'polypeptide(L)'
;ACAPFRRLSLCNKNFQNMNSKDSSKAKNDLLVDVCLAANYEAQSLEKYREQYDALYEGSGHTTCTALARSFADIGDIVRGKDLYLGKKKKNQIETKPKPKKNHLKKNLKNFSPKIFKNL
;
A
#
# COMPACT_ATOMS: atom_id res chain seq x y z
N ALA A 1 17.18 3.06 4.44
CA ALA A 1 15.78 3.56 4.48
C ALA A 1 15.16 3.13 5.81
N CYS A 2 14.56 4.06 6.54
CA CYS A 2 13.82 3.77 7.77
C CYS A 2 12.33 3.87 7.47
N ALA A 3 11.57 2.85 7.83
CA ALA A 3 10.11 2.85 7.67
C ALA A 3 9.47 3.51 8.90
N PRO A 4 8.58 4.51 8.72
CA PRO A 4 7.87 5.12 9.85
C PRO A 4 6.95 4.11 10.51
N PHE A 5 6.65 4.28 11.81
CA PHE A 5 5.81 3.35 12.58
C PHE A 5 4.48 3.03 11.89
N ARG A 6 3.83 4.04 11.32
CA ARG A 6 2.60 3.88 10.55
C ARG A 6 2.76 2.92 9.36
N ARG A 7 3.88 2.99 8.62
CA ARG A 7 4.18 2.03 7.53
C ARG A 7 4.34 0.63 8.08
N LEU A 8 4.92 0.46 9.27
CA LEU A 8 5.12 -0.85 9.89
C LEU A 8 3.78 -1.53 10.24
N SER A 9 2.77 -0.74 10.61
CA SER A 9 1.43 -1.18 11.02
C SER A 9 0.34 -1.01 9.94
N LEU A 10 0.74 -0.77 8.68
CA LEU A 10 -0.19 -0.51 7.58
C LEU A 10 -1.24 -1.62 7.42
N CYS A 11 -2.52 -1.25 7.24
CA CYS A 11 -3.64 -2.18 7.12
C CYS A 11 -3.72 -2.88 5.74
N ASN A 12 -2.75 -3.74 5.40
CA ASN A 12 -2.64 -4.38 4.07
C ASN A 12 -2.69 -5.92 4.10
N LYS A 13 -3.24 -6.51 5.17
CA LYS A 13 -3.23 -7.99 5.37
C LYS A 13 -4.00 -8.74 4.28
N ASN A 14 -5.03 -8.13 3.72
CA ASN A 14 -5.86 -8.68 2.65
C ASN A 14 -5.08 -8.96 1.35
N PHE A 15 -3.98 -8.23 1.07
CA PHE A 15 -3.14 -8.46 -0.10
C PHE A 15 -2.46 -9.85 -0.14
N GLN A 16 -2.40 -10.56 0.98
CA GLN A 16 -1.81 -11.90 1.03
C GLN A 16 -2.66 -12.96 0.32
N ASN A 17 -3.97 -12.72 0.21
CA ASN A 17 -4.96 -13.70 -0.26
C ASN A 17 -5.27 -13.61 -1.77
N MET A 18 -4.55 -12.77 -2.51
CA MET A 18 -4.70 -12.63 -3.95
C MET A 18 -4.21 -13.89 -4.70
N ASN A 19 -5.12 -14.85 -4.91
CA ASN A 19 -4.89 -16.08 -5.68
C ASN A 19 -5.91 -16.18 -6.84
N SER A 20 -5.99 -15.17 -7.69
CA SER A 20 -6.81 -15.23 -8.89
C SER A 20 -5.95 -15.67 -10.08
N LYS A 21 -6.14 -16.91 -10.54
CA LYS A 21 -5.53 -17.46 -11.77
C LYS A 21 -6.14 -16.84 -13.04
N ASP A 22 -7.27 -16.14 -12.90
CA ASP A 22 -8.01 -15.53 -14.00
C ASP A 22 -7.73 -14.03 -14.08
N SER A 23 -7.03 -13.61 -15.14
CA SER A 23 -6.54 -12.24 -15.30
C SER A 23 -7.64 -11.18 -15.35
N SER A 24 -8.86 -11.56 -15.73
CA SER A 24 -10.02 -10.67 -15.82
C SER A 24 -10.57 -10.34 -14.44
N LYS A 25 -10.75 -11.37 -13.61
CA LYS A 25 -11.20 -11.27 -12.21
C LYS A 25 -10.14 -10.66 -11.31
N ALA A 26 -8.87 -10.95 -11.58
CA ALA A 26 -7.72 -10.42 -10.86
C ALA A 26 -7.68 -8.88 -10.79
N LYS A 27 -8.26 -8.16 -11.78
CA LYS A 27 -8.35 -6.70 -11.75
C LYS A 27 -9.37 -6.21 -10.73
N ASN A 28 -10.57 -6.80 -10.73
CA ASN A 28 -11.63 -6.43 -9.80
C ASN A 28 -11.28 -6.85 -8.38
N ASP A 29 -10.72 -8.05 -8.22
CA ASP A 29 -10.22 -8.54 -6.93
C ASP A 29 -9.14 -7.61 -6.37
N LEU A 30 -8.19 -7.16 -7.22
CA LEU A 30 -7.16 -6.20 -6.82
C LEU A 30 -7.75 -4.86 -6.39
N LEU A 31 -8.70 -4.34 -7.15
CA LEU A 31 -9.32 -3.06 -6.84
C LEU A 31 -10.07 -3.13 -5.50
N VAL A 32 -10.84 -4.19 -5.27
CA VAL A 32 -11.54 -4.44 -4.01
C VAL A 32 -10.54 -4.51 -2.86
N ASP A 33 -9.45 -5.25 -3.02
CA ASP A 33 -8.42 -5.36 -2.00
C ASP A 33 -7.76 -4.00 -1.70
N VAL A 34 -7.42 -3.22 -2.72
CA VAL A 34 -6.80 -1.89 -2.53
C VAL A 34 -7.76 -0.95 -1.82
N CYS A 35 -9.03 -0.92 -2.23
CA CYS A 35 -10.06 -0.10 -1.58
C CYS A 35 -10.29 -0.53 -0.12
N LEU A 36 -10.33 -1.83 0.15
CA LEU A 36 -10.52 -2.36 1.49
C LEU A 36 -9.34 -1.99 2.41
N ALA A 37 -8.11 -2.13 1.93
CA ALA A 37 -6.91 -1.72 2.66
C ALA A 37 -6.91 -0.22 2.96
N ALA A 38 -7.25 0.61 1.95
CA ALA A 38 -7.33 2.06 2.11
C ALA A 38 -8.42 2.48 3.12
N ASN A 39 -9.58 1.82 3.09
CA ASN A 39 -10.67 2.09 4.02
C ASN A 39 -10.26 1.79 5.48
N TYR A 40 -9.69 0.60 5.73
CA TYR A 40 -9.25 0.23 7.07
C TYR A 40 -8.09 1.12 7.57
N GLU A 41 -7.17 1.49 6.69
CA GLU A 41 -6.10 2.43 7.03
C GLU A 41 -6.64 3.81 7.41
N ALA A 42 -7.64 4.31 6.67
CA ALA A 42 -8.31 5.57 7.00
C ALA A 42 -9.05 5.51 8.35
N GLN A 43 -9.84 4.46 8.59
CA GLN A 43 -10.53 4.25 9.86
C GLN A 43 -9.57 4.10 11.05
N SER A 44 -8.42 3.46 10.83
CA SER A 44 -7.37 3.35 11.84
C SER A 44 -6.82 4.73 12.21
N LEU A 45 -6.52 5.57 11.21
CA LEU A 45 -5.99 6.92 11.41
C LEU A 45 -7.02 7.87 12.04
N GLU A 46 -8.30 7.72 11.75
CA GLU A 46 -9.37 8.54 12.33
C GLU A 46 -9.37 8.49 13.86
N LYS A 47 -9.12 7.31 14.45
CA LYS A 47 -9.05 7.14 15.92
C LYS A 47 -7.93 7.92 16.58
N TYR A 48 -6.90 8.30 15.82
CA TYR A 48 -5.74 9.04 16.31
C TYR A 48 -5.79 10.52 15.91
N ARG A 49 -6.87 10.99 15.29
CA ARG A 49 -7.00 12.36 14.78
C ARG A 49 -6.70 13.41 15.85
N GLU A 50 -7.33 13.30 17.02
CA GLU A 50 -7.14 14.25 18.12
C GLU A 50 -5.69 14.28 18.62
N GLN A 51 -5.02 13.12 18.66
CA GLN A 51 -3.61 13.04 19.05
C GLN A 51 -2.69 13.69 18.00
N TYR A 52 -3.01 13.52 16.71
CA TYR A 52 -2.27 14.18 15.63
C TYR A 52 -2.46 15.69 15.64
N ASP A 53 -3.69 16.16 15.85
CA ASP A 53 -4.00 17.59 15.92
C ASP A 53 -3.32 18.25 17.14
N ALA A 54 -3.26 17.57 18.29
CA ALA A 54 -2.55 18.05 19.48
C ALA A 54 -1.01 17.98 19.36
N LEU A 55 -0.46 16.97 18.68
CA LEU A 55 1.00 16.83 18.52
C LEU A 55 1.59 17.85 17.54
N TYR A 56 0.77 18.32 16.60
CA TYR A 56 1.18 19.27 15.55
C TYR A 56 0.26 20.49 15.56
N GLU A 57 0.14 21.13 16.73
CA GLU A 57 -0.60 22.38 16.90
C GLU A 57 -0.14 23.42 15.85
N GLY A 58 -1.11 23.99 15.13
CA GLY A 58 -0.87 24.96 14.05
C GLY A 58 -0.90 24.40 12.62
N SER A 59 -0.88 23.07 12.45
CA SER A 59 -1.11 22.42 11.15
C SER A 59 -2.58 21.99 11.03
N GLY A 60 -3.42 22.71 10.29
CA GLY A 60 -4.85 22.36 10.13
C GLY A 60 -5.14 21.05 9.38
N HIS A 61 -4.12 20.31 8.93
CA HIS A 61 -4.27 19.17 8.00
C HIS A 61 -3.41 17.95 8.37
N THR A 62 -3.12 17.74 9.66
CA THR A 62 -2.24 16.65 10.14
C THR A 62 -2.75 15.27 9.70
N THR A 63 -4.04 15.03 9.88
CA THR A 63 -4.72 13.77 9.56
C THR A 63 -4.77 13.54 8.05
N CYS A 64 -5.04 14.59 7.26
CA CYS A 64 -4.98 14.53 5.80
C CYS A 64 -3.55 14.22 5.31
N THR A 65 -2.53 14.76 5.97
CA THR A 65 -1.13 14.47 5.66
C THR A 65 -0.78 13.01 5.97
N ALA A 66 -1.26 12.48 7.09
CA ALA A 66 -1.11 11.08 7.44
C ALA A 66 -1.81 10.16 6.42
N LEU A 67 -3.04 10.49 6.03
CA LEU A 67 -3.79 9.79 4.99
C LEU A 67 -3.06 9.80 3.64
N ALA A 68 -2.61 10.96 3.17
CA ALA A 68 -1.90 11.09 1.89
C ALA A 68 -0.61 10.26 1.85
N ARG A 69 0.15 10.28 2.95
CA ARG A 69 1.34 9.45 3.08
C ARG A 69 0.99 7.95 3.14
N SER A 70 -0.16 7.54 3.70
CA SER A 70 -0.58 6.13 3.73
C SER A 70 -1.03 5.65 2.35
N PHE A 71 -1.72 6.52 1.61
CA PHE A 71 -2.05 6.28 0.21
C PHE A 71 -0.79 6.06 -0.65
N ALA A 72 0.26 6.87 -0.43
CA ALA A 72 1.55 6.67 -1.10
C ALA A 72 2.17 5.30 -0.79
N ASP A 73 2.18 4.88 0.48
CA ASP A 73 2.68 3.57 0.90
C ASP A 73 1.90 2.41 0.23
N ILE A 74 0.56 2.48 0.23
CA ILE A 74 -0.30 1.49 -0.45
C ILE A 74 0.03 1.47 -1.96
N GLY A 75 0.15 2.63 -2.58
CA GLY A 75 0.52 2.77 -3.98
C GLY A 75 1.90 2.17 -4.30
N ASP A 76 2.89 2.34 -3.43
CA ASP A 76 4.22 1.74 -3.58
C ASP A 76 4.20 0.22 -3.42
N ILE A 77 3.35 -0.31 -2.54
CA ILE A 77 3.16 -1.77 -2.38
C ILE A 77 2.56 -2.35 -3.66
N VAL A 78 1.50 -1.75 -4.17
CA VAL A 78 0.79 -2.20 -5.38
C VAL A 78 1.69 -2.09 -6.62
N ARG A 79 2.48 -1.01 -6.73
CA ARG A 79 3.49 -0.85 -7.80
C ARG A 79 4.72 -1.74 -7.60
N GLY A 80 4.88 -2.35 -6.43
CA GLY A 80 6.05 -3.15 -6.06
C GLY A 80 7.33 -2.35 -5.89
N LYS A 81 7.22 -1.03 -5.66
CA LYS A 81 8.32 -0.09 -5.35
C LYS A 81 8.55 0.09 -3.85
N ASP A 82 7.64 -0.41 -3.02
CA ASP A 82 7.76 -0.35 -1.56
C ASP A 82 9.08 -0.96 -1.07
N LEU A 83 9.82 -0.14 -0.32
CA LEU A 83 11.15 -0.45 0.20
C LEU A 83 11.09 -1.22 1.53
N TYR A 84 9.92 -1.32 2.16
CA TYR A 84 9.76 -2.03 3.42
C TYR A 84 9.67 -3.55 3.21
N LEU A 85 10.74 -4.26 3.59
CA LEU A 85 10.87 -5.71 3.42
C LEU A 85 10.37 -6.53 4.63
N GLY A 86 10.01 -5.86 5.74
CA GLY A 86 9.62 -6.50 7.00
C GLY A 86 10.70 -7.41 7.59
N LYS A 87 10.30 -8.34 8.48
CA LYS A 87 11.20 -9.35 9.08
C LYS A 87 11.58 -10.50 8.13
N LYS A 88 11.43 -10.35 6.81
CA LYS A 88 11.85 -11.40 5.87
C LYS A 88 13.38 -11.42 5.84
N LYS A 89 13.97 -12.51 6.34
CA LYS A 89 15.43 -12.78 6.33
C LYS A 89 16.04 -12.34 4.99
N LYS A 90 17.14 -11.58 5.08
CA LYS A 90 17.96 -11.10 3.94
C LYS A 90 18.27 -12.19 2.89
N ASN A 91 18.23 -13.47 3.27
CA ASN A 91 18.64 -14.61 2.45
C ASN A 91 17.65 -15.01 1.31
N GLN A 92 16.53 -14.30 1.13
CA GLN A 92 15.62 -14.52 -0.03
C GLN A 92 15.72 -13.41 -1.10
N ILE A 93 16.65 -12.47 -0.94
CA ILE A 93 16.70 -11.25 -1.75
C ILE A 93 17.29 -11.50 -3.15
N GLU A 94 18.12 -12.51 -3.35
CA GLU A 94 18.89 -12.62 -4.60
C GLU A 94 18.27 -13.46 -5.73
N THR A 95 17.32 -14.37 -5.47
CA THR A 95 17.01 -15.38 -6.51
C THR A 95 15.60 -15.40 -7.09
N LYS A 96 14.59 -14.69 -6.55
CA LYS A 96 13.24 -14.76 -7.16
C LYS A 96 12.49 -13.42 -7.09
N PRO A 97 12.26 -12.73 -8.23
CA PRO A 97 11.13 -11.82 -8.31
C PRO A 97 9.88 -12.65 -8.06
N LYS A 98 9.29 -12.53 -6.87
CA LYS A 98 8.13 -13.32 -6.46
C LYS A 98 7.10 -13.27 -7.60
N PRO A 99 6.64 -14.39 -8.16
CA PRO A 99 5.76 -14.41 -9.33
C PRO A 99 4.51 -13.52 -9.13
N LYS A 100 4.06 -13.38 -7.88
CA LYS A 100 2.99 -12.48 -7.46
C LYS A 100 3.29 -10.99 -7.72
N LYS A 101 4.52 -10.49 -7.49
CA LYS A 101 4.94 -9.10 -7.81
C LYS A 101 4.89 -8.82 -9.31
N ASN A 102 5.32 -9.78 -10.12
CA ASN A 102 5.31 -9.64 -11.58
C ASN A 102 3.87 -9.68 -12.13
N HIS A 103 3.00 -10.53 -11.56
CA HIS A 103 1.59 -10.59 -11.92
C HIS A 103 0.86 -9.29 -11.56
N LEU A 104 1.09 -8.77 -10.34
CA LEU A 104 0.52 -7.51 -9.89
C LEU A 104 0.95 -6.33 -10.76
N LYS A 105 2.26 -6.20 -11.04
CA LYS A 105 2.79 -5.17 -11.94
C LYS A 105 2.23 -5.26 -13.36
N LYS A 106 2.12 -6.47 -13.93
CA LYS A 106 1.53 -6.68 -15.26
C LYS A 106 0.06 -6.26 -15.28
N ASN A 107 -0.72 -6.67 -14.29
CA ASN A 107 -2.13 -6.28 -14.19
C ASN A 107 -2.31 -4.78 -14.00
N LEU A 108 -1.45 -4.13 -13.21
CA LEU A 108 -1.52 -2.67 -12.98
C LEU A 108 -1.19 -1.85 -14.23
N LYS A 109 -0.15 -2.23 -14.98
CA LYS A 109 0.19 -1.60 -16.27
C LYS A 109 -0.96 -1.67 -17.27
N ASN A 110 -1.70 -2.78 -17.26
CA ASN A 110 -2.89 -2.97 -18.10
C ASN A 110 -4.13 -2.23 -17.57
N PHE A 111 -4.18 -1.89 -16.28
CA PHE A 111 -5.33 -1.27 -15.62
C PHE A 111 -5.33 0.26 -15.74
N SER A 112 -4.17 0.91 -15.58
CA SER A 112 -4.11 2.37 -15.64
C SER A 112 -2.79 2.90 -16.21
N PRO A 113 -2.60 2.81 -17.54
CA PRO A 113 -1.40 3.29 -18.21
C PRO A 113 -1.18 4.80 -18.01
N LYS A 114 -2.25 5.58 -17.79
CA LYS A 114 -2.16 7.03 -17.49
C LYS A 114 -1.55 7.32 -16.12
N ILE A 115 -1.90 6.56 -15.08
CA ILE A 115 -1.30 6.68 -13.73
C ILE A 115 0.19 6.32 -13.76
N PHE A 116 0.58 5.35 -14.60
CA PHE A 116 1.99 4.95 -14.75
C PHE A 116 2.83 5.86 -15.65
N LYS A 117 2.21 6.66 -16.52
CA LYS A 117 2.89 7.62 -17.41
C LYS A 117 3.10 8.99 -16.77
N ASN A 118 2.26 9.38 -15.79
CA ASN A 118 2.30 10.68 -15.12
C ASN A 118 3.06 10.65 -13.78
N LEU A 119 3.92 9.64 -13.57
CA LEU A 119 4.70 9.37 -12.35
C LEU A 119 6.09 8.89 -12.74
#